data_AF-A0A8S1SE77-F1
#
_entry.id   AF-A0A8S1SE77-F1
#
_cell.length_a   1.000
_cell.length_b   1.000
_cell.length_c   1.000
_cell.angle_alpha   90.00
_cell.angle_beta   90.00
_cell.angle_gamma   90.00
#
_symmetry.space_group_name_H-M   'P 1'
#
loop_
_entity.id
_entity.type
_entity.pdbx_description
1 polymer ?
#
loop_
_entity_poly.entity_id
_entity_poly.type
_entity_poly.pdbx_seq_one_letter_code
_entity_poly.pdbx_strand_id
1 'polypeptide(L)'
;MSHHMPSNPLIKQLCSNHPTEQFTNFCQNPECLKPLCPECIESHTKYHQQVQTSADIDSFKNVKQQCLKKISTGIQEIQKIIQDADQYGLSDIDDQTIREIRKGKEIAITLVTEHFSSLEEQYKSFLDQQSNSQQTFNQLQESIKNTMNELEHLNVGLESSNLIQFIKKICTMDLKKTLLKYKKTMKNLQNKSATQQIMVQLNQANIQHIQAALNNYAKLDFVPLQNTVFLSQSHVSQYQETYLQQNEYFRGKNKLLHFFETGKSTIWLYDLSLPDQTWRPVQISNYVEVLPYSKSIMTPDGQIYLTGGSLPNNKKSGKIYQFNFSNYQLQEVGQLTYGRSSHGLTWKNNELYLIGGYMDNLVITQNCEVFDCINKRTRRLPNLNYAIASPSVCIFNDAVTVAGGLVQNLKINQQIEFLMIDRWVPCLITSQYHMASMMCSIQIDQNQLMIFGGYYENNKGSKECMILEINETTAKVVETKQLPQPEGFWNNTPLIYQGRVWALQNVVQDIHGNCSQDQRRILIFDGQNWKST
;
A
#
# COMPACT_ATOMS: atom_id res chain seq x y z
N MET A 1 -13.70 79.99 -16.85
CA MET A 1 -13.24 79.08 -17.92
C MET A 1 -13.63 77.67 -17.50
N SER A 2 -14.89 77.33 -17.75
CA SER A 2 -15.34 76.36 -18.77
C SER A 2 -15.39 74.93 -18.22
N HIS A 3 -16.48 74.64 -17.52
CA HIS A 3 -16.92 73.29 -17.20
C HIS A 3 -17.24 72.55 -18.50
N HIS A 4 -16.39 71.60 -18.89
CA HIS A 4 -16.74 70.62 -19.91
C HIS A 4 -17.46 69.44 -19.24
N MET A 5 -18.78 69.44 -19.37
CA MET A 5 -19.62 68.25 -19.25
C MET A 5 -19.23 67.25 -20.35
N PRO A 6 -18.89 65.98 -20.04
CA PRO A 6 -18.72 64.97 -21.07
C PRO A 6 -20.10 64.57 -21.62
N SER A 7 -20.30 64.86 -22.90
CA SER A 7 -21.44 64.49 -23.72
C SER A 7 -21.76 62.99 -23.64
N ASN A 8 -23.01 62.68 -23.28
CA ASN A 8 -23.59 61.35 -23.39
C ASN A 8 -23.46 60.84 -24.85
N PRO A 9 -22.89 59.65 -25.13
CA PRO A 9 -22.75 59.18 -26.50
C PRO A 9 -24.13 58.80 -27.05
N LEU A 10 -24.74 59.74 -27.78
CA LEU A 10 -25.98 59.60 -28.52
C LEU A 10 -25.83 58.51 -29.59
N ILE A 11 -26.85 57.68 -29.73
CA ILE A 11 -26.93 56.65 -30.78
C ILE A 11 -26.99 57.36 -32.13
N LYS A 12 -25.92 57.24 -32.93
CA LYS A 12 -25.80 57.91 -34.23
C LYS A 12 -26.61 57.23 -35.35
N GLN A 13 -27.35 56.17 -35.06
CA GLN A 13 -28.16 55.46 -36.04
C GLN A 13 -29.55 56.11 -36.13
N LEU A 14 -29.89 56.54 -37.34
CA LEU A 14 -31.19 57.12 -37.68
C LEU A 14 -32.17 56.00 -38.04
N CYS A 15 -33.44 56.23 -37.75
CA CYS A 15 -34.49 55.28 -38.08
C CYS A 15 -34.68 55.22 -39.60
N SER A 16 -34.67 54.01 -40.17
CA SER A 16 -34.89 53.82 -41.61
C SER A 16 -36.25 54.33 -42.09
N ASN A 17 -37.26 54.31 -41.21
CA ASN A 17 -38.61 54.78 -41.53
C ASN A 17 -38.81 56.28 -41.21
N HIS A 18 -37.99 56.82 -40.31
CA HIS A 18 -38.03 58.22 -39.89
C HIS A 18 -36.60 58.78 -39.94
N PRO A 19 -36.11 59.20 -41.14
CA PRO A 19 -34.69 59.53 -41.34
C PRO A 19 -34.17 60.70 -40.51
N THR A 20 -35.06 61.52 -39.94
CA THR A 20 -34.71 62.63 -39.03
C THR A 20 -34.62 62.20 -37.57
N GLU A 21 -35.16 61.03 -37.23
CA GLU A 21 -35.28 60.55 -35.85
C GLU A 21 -34.18 59.55 -35.49
N GLN A 22 -33.65 59.68 -34.28
CA GLN A 22 -32.69 58.73 -33.73
C GLN A 22 -33.40 57.64 -32.92
N PHE A 23 -32.77 56.49 -32.83
CA PHE A 23 -33.26 55.42 -31.95
C PHE A 23 -33.07 55.80 -30.47
N THR A 24 -34.17 55.84 -29.72
CA THR A 24 -34.21 56.22 -28.30
C THR A 24 -34.63 55.09 -27.38
N ASN A 25 -35.32 54.08 -27.91
CA ASN A 25 -35.89 52.96 -27.18
C ASN A 25 -35.55 51.62 -27.83
N PHE A 26 -35.65 50.54 -27.08
CA PHE A 26 -35.35 49.18 -27.55
C PHE A 26 -36.39 48.21 -27.01
N CYS A 27 -36.90 47.33 -27.88
CA CYS A 27 -37.80 46.25 -27.47
C CYS A 27 -36.96 45.05 -27.03
N GLN A 28 -37.02 44.71 -25.74
CA GLN A 28 -36.28 43.64 -25.08
C GLN A 28 -36.96 42.26 -25.19
N ASN A 29 -38.10 42.15 -25.87
CA ASN A 29 -38.72 40.86 -26.13
C ASN A 29 -37.73 39.97 -26.93
N PRO A 30 -37.37 38.77 -26.44
CA PRO A 30 -36.37 37.89 -27.07
C PRO A 30 -36.63 37.57 -28.54
N GLU A 31 -37.91 37.51 -28.95
CA GLU A 31 -38.33 37.20 -30.32
C GLU A 31 -38.37 38.47 -31.23
N CYS A 32 -38.08 39.66 -30.69
CA CYS A 32 -38.17 40.93 -31.41
C CYS A 32 -36.84 41.69 -31.47
N LEU A 33 -36.26 42.09 -30.33
CA LEU A 33 -34.95 42.74 -30.21
C LEU A 33 -34.73 43.92 -31.18
N LYS A 34 -35.72 44.80 -31.33
CA LYS A 34 -35.67 45.93 -32.29
C LYS A 34 -35.38 47.29 -31.65
N PRO A 35 -34.54 48.13 -32.29
CA PRO A 35 -34.38 49.54 -31.93
C PRO A 35 -35.58 50.35 -32.44
N LEU A 36 -36.02 51.33 -31.64
CA LEU A 36 -37.21 52.15 -31.90
C LEU A 36 -36.89 53.63 -31.68
N CYS A 37 -37.33 54.47 -32.63
CA CYS A 37 -37.41 55.92 -32.44
C CYS A 37 -38.79 56.29 -31.83
N PRO A 38 -38.98 57.52 -31.34
CA PRO A 38 -40.24 57.92 -30.70
C PRO A 38 -41.49 57.64 -31.56
N GLU A 39 -41.41 57.93 -32.86
CA GLU A 39 -42.50 57.72 -33.82
C GLU A 39 -42.81 56.23 -34.08
N CYS A 40 -41.84 55.33 -33.86
CA CYS A 40 -42.03 53.90 -34.07
C CYS A 40 -42.67 53.18 -32.89
N ILE A 41 -42.74 53.77 -31.70
CA ILE A 41 -43.17 53.06 -30.48
C ILE A 41 -44.64 52.65 -30.55
N GLU A 42 -45.53 53.54 -30.99
CA GLU A 42 -46.97 53.27 -30.98
C GLU A 42 -47.34 52.19 -32.01
N SER A 43 -46.82 52.30 -33.23
CA SER A 43 -47.05 51.32 -34.30
C SER A 43 -46.43 49.97 -33.95
N HIS A 44 -45.26 49.94 -33.31
CA HIS A 44 -44.63 48.72 -32.83
C HIS A 44 -45.42 48.04 -31.70
N THR A 45 -45.98 48.81 -30.78
CA THR A 45 -46.81 48.28 -29.70
C THR A 45 -48.10 47.65 -30.25
N LYS A 46 -48.73 48.30 -31.23
CA LYS A 46 -49.90 47.74 -31.94
C LYS A 46 -49.55 46.46 -32.69
N TYR A 47 -48.37 46.39 -33.31
CA TYR A 47 -47.89 45.16 -33.96
C TYR A 47 -47.82 44.00 -32.95
N HIS A 48 -47.18 44.20 -31.79
CA HIS A 48 -47.11 43.19 -30.74
C HIS A 48 -48.50 42.73 -30.26
N GLN A 49 -49.47 43.65 -30.14
CA GLN A 49 -50.87 43.30 -29.83
C GLN A 49 -51.53 42.44 -30.92
N GLN A 50 -51.28 42.73 -32.20
CA GLN A 50 -51.83 41.95 -33.32
C GLN A 50 -51.27 40.53 -33.38
N VAL A 51 -49.97 40.38 -33.12
CA VAL A 51 -49.30 39.06 -33.10
C VAL A 51 -49.37 38.35 -31.74
N GLN A 52 -50.19 38.86 -30.81
CA GLN A 52 -50.38 38.31 -29.46
C GLN A 52 -49.07 38.09 -28.67
N THR A 53 -48.12 39.00 -28.80
CA THR A 53 -46.88 39.02 -28.00
C THR A 53 -46.79 40.31 -27.19
N SER A 54 -46.00 40.33 -26.12
CA SER A 54 -45.80 41.53 -25.29
C SER A 54 -44.70 42.43 -25.88
N ALA A 55 -44.97 43.73 -25.95
CA ALA A 55 -43.93 44.72 -26.22
C ALA A 55 -43.23 45.07 -24.89
N ASP A 56 -41.96 44.72 -24.76
CA ASP A 56 -41.13 45.10 -23.61
C ASP A 56 -40.17 46.22 -24.03
N ILE A 57 -40.66 47.45 -24.03
CA ILE A 57 -39.93 48.60 -24.56
C ILE A 57 -39.37 49.44 -23.40
N ASP A 58 -38.06 49.66 -23.40
CA ASP A 58 -37.41 50.57 -22.47
C ASP A 58 -36.46 51.52 -23.22
N SER A 59 -36.05 52.61 -22.59
CA SER A 59 -35.07 53.54 -23.15
C SER A 59 -33.71 52.84 -23.32
N PHE A 60 -32.95 53.20 -24.37
CA PHE A 60 -31.60 52.67 -24.53
C PHE A 60 -30.70 52.92 -23.33
N LYS A 61 -30.93 54.03 -22.60
CA LYS A 61 -30.17 54.33 -21.38
C LYS A 61 -30.39 53.23 -20.34
N ASN A 62 -31.64 52.85 -20.11
CA ASN A 62 -31.98 51.81 -19.14
C ASN A 62 -31.58 50.42 -19.64
N VAL A 63 -31.86 50.07 -20.90
CA VAL A 63 -31.45 48.79 -21.49
C VAL A 63 -29.93 48.65 -21.43
N LYS A 64 -29.16 49.69 -21.77
CA LYS A 64 -27.71 49.71 -21.63
C LYS A 64 -27.27 49.47 -20.19
N GLN A 65 -27.90 50.13 -19.21
CA GLN A 65 -27.60 49.90 -17.80
C GLN A 65 -27.91 48.47 -17.35
N GLN A 66 -29.02 47.90 -17.81
CA GLN A 66 -29.41 46.52 -17.54
C GLN A 66 -28.42 45.52 -18.18
N CYS A 67 -28.01 45.74 -19.43
CA CYS A 67 -26.98 44.95 -20.10
C CYS A 67 -25.63 45.05 -19.37
N LEU A 68 -25.22 46.26 -18.98
CA LEU A 68 -23.97 46.47 -18.23
C LEU A 68 -24.02 45.74 -16.88
N LYS A 69 -25.15 45.80 -16.16
CA LYS A 69 -25.34 45.09 -14.90
C LYS A 69 -25.29 43.57 -15.11
N LYS A 70 -26.00 43.05 -16.12
CA LYS A 70 -26.02 41.62 -16.46
C LYS A 70 -24.62 41.11 -16.82
N ILE A 71 -23.86 41.86 -17.62
CA ILE A 71 -22.47 41.55 -17.96
C ILE A 71 -21.59 41.63 -16.71
N SER A 72 -21.72 42.66 -15.88
CA SER A 72 -20.94 42.80 -14.65
C SER A 72 -21.17 41.66 -13.67
N THR A 73 -22.41 41.24 -13.47
CA THR A 73 -22.75 40.10 -12.61
C THR A 73 -22.23 38.80 -13.21
N GLY A 74 -22.38 38.59 -14.52
CA GLY A 74 -21.81 37.43 -15.21
C GLY A 74 -20.28 37.39 -15.14
N ILE A 75 -19.60 38.53 -15.25
CA ILE A 75 -18.14 38.62 -15.06
C ILE A 75 -17.76 38.24 -13.63
N GLN A 76 -18.49 38.72 -12.62
CA GLN A 76 -18.22 38.37 -11.21
C GLN A 76 -18.44 36.87 -10.94
N GLU A 77 -19.51 36.28 -11.46
CA GLU A 77 -19.76 34.85 -11.34
C GLU A 77 -18.71 34.02 -12.08
N ILE A 78 -18.34 34.41 -13.30
CA ILE A 78 -17.26 33.75 -14.05
C ILE A 78 -15.91 33.93 -13.36
N GLN A 79 -15.61 35.09 -12.77
CA GLN A 79 -14.39 35.32 -11.98
C GLN A 79 -14.36 34.44 -10.73
N LYS A 80 -15.51 34.22 -10.09
CA LYS A 80 -15.63 33.28 -8.97
C LYS A 80 -15.44 31.84 -9.44
N ILE A 81 -16.02 31.47 -10.58
CA ILE A 81 -15.79 30.16 -11.22
C ILE A 81 -14.32 30.00 -11.63
N ILE A 82 -13.64 31.07 -12.06
CA ILE A 82 -12.20 31.06 -12.35
C ILE A 82 -11.41 30.89 -11.05
N GLN A 83 -11.76 31.56 -9.95
CA GLN A 83 -11.11 31.34 -8.65
C GLN A 83 -11.33 29.92 -8.11
N ASP A 84 -12.56 29.40 -8.23
CA ASP A 84 -12.88 28.02 -7.90
C ASP A 84 -12.13 27.07 -8.85
N ALA A 85 -12.02 27.40 -10.14
CA ALA A 85 -11.25 26.65 -11.11
C ALA A 85 -9.74 26.74 -10.86
N ASP A 86 -9.20 27.83 -10.32
CA ASP A 86 -7.80 27.98 -9.91
C ASP A 86 -7.50 27.14 -8.65
N GLN A 87 -8.52 26.90 -7.80
CA GLN A 87 -8.42 25.91 -6.71
C GLN A 87 -8.35 24.46 -7.24
N TYR A 88 -8.85 24.20 -8.45
CA TYR A 88 -8.90 22.86 -9.08
C TYR A 88 -8.04 22.75 -10.36
N GLY A 89 -7.34 23.80 -10.76
CA GLY A 89 -6.76 24.00 -12.08
C GLY A 89 -5.33 24.50 -11.96
N LEU A 90 -4.43 23.77 -12.60
CA LEU A 90 -3.00 23.99 -12.61
C LEU A 90 -2.64 25.37 -13.18
N SER A 91 -2.39 26.36 -12.31
CA SER A 91 -1.71 27.60 -12.67
C SER A 91 -0.23 27.53 -12.28
N ASP A 92 0.63 27.76 -13.27
CA ASP A 92 2.06 28.05 -13.23
C ASP A 92 2.96 27.27 -12.26
N ILE A 93 3.89 26.55 -12.88
CA ILE A 93 4.97 25.71 -12.36
C ILE A 93 5.94 26.56 -11.52
N ASP A 94 5.53 26.98 -10.32
CA ASP A 94 6.42 27.13 -9.18
C ASP A 94 6.47 25.77 -8.49
N ASP A 95 7.21 24.87 -9.13
CA ASP A 95 7.04 23.42 -9.01
C ASP A 95 7.37 22.94 -7.59
N GLN A 96 6.36 22.97 -6.73
CA GLN A 96 6.38 22.39 -5.39
C GLN A 96 6.91 20.96 -5.44
N THR A 97 6.62 20.22 -6.52
CA THR A 97 7.13 18.87 -6.75
C THR A 97 8.64 18.89 -6.99
N ILE A 98 9.19 19.78 -7.82
CA ILE A 98 10.66 19.93 -7.95
C ILE A 98 11.29 20.38 -6.63
N ARG A 99 10.65 21.26 -5.85
CA ARG A 99 11.15 21.65 -4.53
C ARG A 99 11.21 20.46 -3.57
N GLU A 100 10.17 19.63 -3.51
CA GLU A 100 10.14 18.44 -2.67
C GLU A 100 11.10 17.35 -3.19
N ILE A 101 11.29 17.22 -4.51
CA ILE A 101 12.33 16.36 -5.10
C ILE A 101 13.73 16.84 -4.70
N ARG A 102 13.99 18.15 -4.79
CA ARG A 102 15.27 18.75 -4.37
C ARG A 102 15.49 18.57 -2.87
N LYS A 103 14.47 18.80 -2.05
CA LYS A 103 14.53 18.60 -0.60
C LYS A 103 14.78 17.14 -0.22
N GLY A 104 14.09 16.20 -0.88
CA GLY A 104 14.33 14.76 -0.71
C GLY A 104 15.76 14.36 -1.11
N LYS A 105 16.28 14.92 -2.21
CA LYS A 105 17.68 14.75 -2.63
C LYS A 105 18.65 15.27 -1.56
N GLU A 106 18.46 16.49 -1.06
CA GLU A 106 19.34 17.09 -0.04
C GLU A 106 19.32 16.28 1.28
N ILE A 107 18.16 15.79 1.71
CA ILE A 107 18.04 14.92 2.88
C ILE A 107 18.78 13.60 2.66
N ALA A 108 18.62 12.96 1.50
CA ALA A 108 19.30 11.71 1.18
C ALA A 108 20.83 11.89 1.15
N ILE A 109 21.33 12.96 0.53
CA ILE A 109 22.74 13.32 0.53
C ILE A 109 23.24 13.52 1.96
N THR A 110 22.51 14.30 2.76
CA THR A 110 22.88 14.59 4.15
C THR A 110 23.01 13.30 4.98
N LEU A 111 22.01 12.40 4.92
CA LEU A 111 22.03 11.14 5.67
C LEU A 111 23.21 10.24 5.25
N VAL A 112 23.50 10.15 3.95
CA VAL A 112 24.64 9.40 3.43
C VAL A 112 25.95 10.02 3.93
N THR A 113 26.10 11.34 3.78
CA THR A 113 27.30 12.07 4.21
C THR A 113 27.53 11.97 5.72
N GLU A 114 26.50 12.12 6.54
CA GLU A 114 26.57 11.98 8.00
C GLU A 114 26.99 10.58 8.41
N HIS A 115 26.45 9.54 7.77
CA HIS A 115 26.80 8.15 8.07
C HIS A 115 28.28 7.86 7.77
N PHE A 116 28.76 8.21 6.58
CA PHE A 116 30.16 8.00 6.21
C PHE A 116 31.11 8.90 7.01
N SER A 117 30.71 10.14 7.32
CA SER A 117 31.49 11.04 8.17
C SER A 117 31.62 10.50 9.60
N SER A 118 30.54 9.92 10.15
CA SER A 118 30.58 9.25 11.46
C SER A 118 31.49 8.01 11.44
N LEU A 119 31.45 7.19 10.38
CA LEU A 119 32.36 6.05 10.22
C LEU A 119 33.82 6.49 10.13
N GLU A 120 34.12 7.57 9.40
CA GLU A 120 35.46 8.15 9.32
C GLU A 120 35.92 8.69 10.68
N GLU A 121 35.06 9.36 11.43
CA GLU A 121 35.38 9.90 12.76
C GLU A 121 35.63 8.77 13.77
N GLN A 122 34.83 7.71 13.73
CA GLN A 122 35.06 6.50 14.53
C GLN A 122 36.42 5.86 14.20
N TYR A 123 36.79 5.79 12.92
CA TYR A 123 38.08 5.25 12.51
C TYR A 123 39.26 6.17 12.87
N LYS A 124 39.11 7.49 12.72
CA LYS A 124 40.11 8.48 13.18
C LYS A 124 40.33 8.40 14.68
N SER A 125 39.26 8.35 15.48
CA SER A 125 39.38 8.17 16.93
C SER A 125 40.08 6.86 17.30
N PHE A 126 39.89 5.80 16.52
CA PHE A 126 40.59 4.54 16.70
C PHE A 126 42.10 4.67 16.39
N LEU A 127 42.47 5.35 15.30
CA LEU A 127 43.87 5.62 14.95
C LEU A 127 44.59 6.49 15.99
N ASP A 128 43.91 7.51 16.53
CA ASP A 128 44.46 8.39 17.57
C ASP A 128 44.72 7.62 18.87
N GLN A 129 43.82 6.70 19.24
CA GLN A 129 44.01 5.81 20.38
C GLN A 129 45.20 4.85 20.20
N GLN A 130 45.45 4.41 18.96
CA GLN A 130 46.61 3.58 18.60
C GLN A 130 47.92 4.38 18.66
N SER A 131 47.95 5.58 18.08
CA SER A 131 49.11 6.49 18.12
C SER A 131 49.51 6.83 19.56
N ASN A 132 48.53 7.15 20.42
CA ASN A 132 48.77 7.41 21.84
C ASN A 132 49.31 6.18 22.60
N SER A 133 48.82 4.98 22.26
CA SER A 133 49.31 3.73 22.85
C SER A 133 50.76 3.44 22.42
N GLN A 134 51.13 3.72 21.17
CA GLN A 134 52.49 3.59 20.66
C GLN A 134 53.45 4.61 21.30
N GLN A 135 53.02 5.86 21.46
CA GLN A 135 53.81 6.87 22.19
C GLN A 135 54.05 6.46 23.64
N THR A 136 53.02 5.95 24.32
CA THR A 136 53.14 5.44 25.70
C THR A 136 54.11 4.25 25.78
N PHE A 137 54.12 3.37 24.78
CA PHE A 137 55.06 2.26 24.68
C PHE A 137 56.50 2.74 24.50
N ASN A 138 56.74 3.69 23.59
CA ASN A 138 58.07 4.27 23.34
C ASN A 138 58.62 4.98 24.60
N GLN A 139 57.78 5.77 25.29
CA GLN A 139 58.16 6.43 26.55
C GLN A 139 58.48 5.42 27.67
N LEU A 140 57.74 4.31 27.73
CA LEU A 140 58.01 3.23 28.68
C LEU A 140 59.36 2.56 28.38
N GLN A 141 59.67 2.28 27.12
CA GLN A 141 60.96 1.71 26.72
C GLN A 141 62.13 2.63 27.08
N GLU A 142 62.00 3.93 26.79
CA GLU A 142 63.02 4.92 27.11
C GLU A 142 63.23 5.04 28.63
N SER A 143 62.15 5.06 29.41
CA SER A 143 62.22 5.10 30.87
C SER A 143 62.90 3.86 31.45
N ILE A 144 62.61 2.68 30.91
CA ILE A 144 63.27 1.42 31.32
C ILE A 144 64.76 1.48 30.99
N LYS A 145 65.14 1.94 29.79
CA LYS A 145 66.54 2.06 29.37
C LYS A 145 67.32 3.07 30.22
N ASN A 146 66.72 4.22 30.52
CA ASN A 146 67.32 5.22 31.40
C ASN A 146 67.52 4.67 32.83
N THR A 147 66.52 3.95 33.36
CA THR A 147 66.63 3.28 34.67
C THR A 147 67.76 2.23 34.64
N MET A 148 67.87 1.45 33.56
CA MET A 148 68.92 0.45 33.40
C MET A 148 70.31 1.08 33.37
N ASN A 149 70.50 2.12 32.56
CA ASN A 149 71.76 2.88 32.49
C ASN A 149 72.11 3.51 33.85
N GLU A 150 71.12 4.01 34.59
CA GLU A 150 71.34 4.55 35.94
C GLU A 150 71.80 3.45 36.92
N LEU A 151 71.17 2.27 36.88
CA LEU A 151 71.58 1.13 37.71
C LEU A 151 72.99 0.64 37.35
N GLU A 152 73.34 0.59 36.07
CA GLU A 152 74.69 0.24 35.61
C GLU A 152 75.71 1.28 36.08
N HIS A 153 75.40 2.57 35.97
CA HIS A 153 76.26 3.65 36.47
C HIS A 153 76.42 3.60 37.99
N LEU A 154 75.35 3.33 38.73
CA LEU A 154 75.40 3.13 40.19
C LEU A 154 76.28 1.92 40.54
N ASN A 155 76.21 0.84 39.77
CA ASN A 155 77.00 -0.37 39.96
C ASN A 155 78.50 -0.10 39.75
N VAL A 156 78.88 0.58 38.66
CA VAL A 156 80.28 1.00 38.42
C VAL A 156 80.75 2.00 39.49
N GLY A 157 79.88 2.90 39.94
CA GLY A 157 80.18 3.87 41.00
C GLY A 157 80.52 3.25 42.36
N LEU A 158 80.00 2.04 42.65
CA LEU A 158 80.36 1.29 43.87
C LEU A 158 81.82 0.81 43.89
N GLU A 159 82.46 0.70 42.73
CA GLU A 159 83.88 0.33 42.59
C GLU A 159 84.80 1.56 42.58
N SER A 160 84.24 2.77 42.63
CA SER A 160 84.98 4.03 42.59
C SER A 160 85.38 4.56 43.97
N SER A 161 86.33 5.50 44.00
CA SER A 161 86.82 6.16 45.22
C SER A 161 85.75 6.98 45.97
N ASN A 162 84.56 7.22 45.38
CA ASN A 162 83.49 8.03 45.95
C ASN A 162 82.23 7.22 46.33
N LEU A 163 82.44 6.01 46.86
CA LEU A 163 81.41 4.98 47.15
C LEU A 163 80.23 5.43 48.03
N ILE A 164 80.45 6.31 49.01
CA ILE A 164 79.43 6.68 50.01
C ILE A 164 78.23 7.38 49.35
N GLN A 165 78.46 8.18 48.31
CA GLN A 165 77.39 8.89 47.61
C GLN A 165 76.49 7.92 46.82
N PHE A 166 77.08 6.91 46.19
CA PHE A 166 76.35 5.88 45.45
C PHE A 166 75.52 4.99 46.37
N ILE A 167 76.09 4.58 47.52
CA ILE A 167 75.37 3.78 48.54
C ILE A 167 74.14 4.53 49.06
N LYS A 168 74.28 5.82 49.41
CA LYS A 168 73.13 6.63 49.86
C LYS A 168 72.01 6.69 48.81
N LYS A 169 72.36 6.82 47.54
CA LYS A 169 71.39 6.86 46.44
C LYS A 169 70.70 5.49 46.27
N ILE A 170 71.44 4.39 46.31
CA ILE A 170 70.88 3.04 46.22
C ILE A 170 69.93 2.74 47.39
N CYS A 171 70.32 3.07 48.63
CA CYS A 171 69.50 2.84 49.82
C CYS A 171 68.21 3.68 49.85
N THR A 172 68.15 4.78 49.12
CA THR A 172 66.97 5.66 49.03
C THR A 172 66.09 5.37 47.81
N MET A 173 66.55 4.56 46.87
CA MET A 173 65.78 4.18 45.68
C MET A 173 64.82 3.02 45.97
N ASP A 174 63.54 3.21 45.66
CA ASP A 174 62.55 2.13 45.68
C ASP A 174 62.45 1.44 44.31
N LEU A 175 63.41 0.55 44.06
CA LEU A 175 63.50 -0.19 42.81
C LEU A 175 62.32 -1.15 42.62
N LYS A 176 61.82 -1.74 43.72
CA LYS A 176 60.74 -2.74 43.68
C LYS A 176 59.43 -2.12 43.20
N LYS A 177 59.09 -0.92 43.69
CA LYS A 177 57.90 -0.17 43.25
C LYS A 177 58.01 0.26 41.79
N THR A 178 59.20 0.67 41.35
CA THR A 178 59.47 1.08 39.97
C THR A 178 59.31 -0.08 38.98
N LEU A 179 59.88 -1.25 39.29
CA LEU A 179 59.73 -2.47 38.48
C LEU A 179 58.27 -2.96 38.42
N LEU A 180 57.53 -2.87 39.53
CA LEU A 180 56.12 -3.24 39.58
C LEU A 180 55.27 -2.32 38.69
N LYS A 181 55.58 -1.02 38.67
CA LYS A 181 54.92 -0.04 37.77
C LYS A 181 55.14 -0.41 36.31
N TYR A 182 56.36 -0.74 35.90
CA TYR A 182 56.66 -1.13 34.51
C TYR A 182 55.93 -2.42 34.10
N LYS A 183 55.93 -3.45 34.95
CA LYS A 183 55.21 -4.71 34.69
C LYS A 183 53.69 -4.51 34.52
N LYS A 184 53.08 -3.66 35.36
CA LYS A 184 51.64 -3.36 35.28
C LYS A 184 51.29 -2.63 33.98
N THR A 185 52.08 -1.62 33.59
CA THR A 185 51.86 -0.87 32.35
C THR A 185 52.03 -1.75 31.11
N MET A 186 53.03 -2.63 31.09
CA MET A 186 53.29 -3.55 29.98
C MET A 186 52.15 -4.56 29.78
N LYS A 187 51.62 -5.14 30.86
CA LYS A 187 50.47 -6.06 30.82
C LYS A 187 49.20 -5.38 30.28
N ASN A 188 48.99 -4.11 30.63
CA ASN A 188 47.86 -3.33 30.12
C ASN A 188 47.97 -3.04 28.62
N LEU A 189 49.18 -2.81 28.10
CA LEU A 189 49.43 -2.60 26.67
C LEU A 189 49.25 -3.90 25.87
N GLN A 190 49.71 -5.04 26.39
CA GLN A 190 49.56 -6.36 25.75
C GLN A 190 48.09 -6.79 25.59
N ASN A 191 47.24 -6.50 26.58
CA ASN A 191 45.82 -6.81 26.50
C ASN A 191 45.08 -5.97 25.43
N LYS A 192 45.57 -4.76 25.13
CA LYS A 192 44.99 -3.87 24.12
C LYS A 192 45.40 -4.23 22.68
N SER A 193 46.58 -4.80 22.48
CA SER A 193 47.06 -5.19 21.15
C SER A 193 46.48 -6.52 20.64
N ALA A 194 46.00 -7.39 21.55
CA ALA A 194 45.47 -8.70 21.19
C ALA A 194 44.05 -8.69 20.57
N THR A 195 43.37 -7.54 20.48
CA THR A 195 41.93 -7.47 20.15
C THR A 195 41.56 -6.81 18.81
N GLN A 196 42.49 -6.53 17.88
CA GLN A 196 42.15 -5.64 16.74
C GLN A 196 42.59 -6.12 15.36
N GLN A 197 41.63 -6.68 14.62
CA GLN A 197 41.51 -6.51 13.17
C GLN A 197 40.10 -5.99 12.88
N ILE A 198 39.98 -4.78 12.34
CA ILE A 198 38.71 -4.25 11.81
C ILE A 198 38.83 -4.30 10.29
N MET A 199 38.06 -5.20 9.66
CA MET A 199 37.86 -5.18 8.20
C MET A 199 36.59 -4.40 7.89
N VAL A 200 36.70 -3.31 7.12
CA VAL A 200 35.54 -2.66 6.51
C VAL A 200 35.09 -3.53 5.35
N GLN A 201 33.93 -4.19 5.49
CA GLN A 201 33.32 -4.96 4.42
C GLN A 201 32.40 -4.05 3.59
N LEU A 202 32.84 -3.69 2.38
CA LEU A 202 32.02 -2.98 1.42
C LEU A 202 31.21 -4.00 0.60
N ASN A 203 29.91 -4.07 0.85
CA ASN A 203 29.00 -4.88 0.05
C ASN A 203 28.64 -4.14 -1.25
N GLN A 204 29.39 -4.40 -2.31
CA GLN A 204 29.22 -3.74 -3.62
C GLN A 204 27.85 -4.01 -4.27
N ALA A 205 27.18 -5.13 -3.96
CA ALA A 205 25.85 -5.45 -4.50
C ALA A 205 24.77 -4.49 -3.97
N ASN A 206 24.91 -3.99 -2.74
CA ASN A 206 23.95 -3.08 -2.10
C ASN A 206 24.05 -1.62 -2.59
N ILE A 207 25.17 -1.24 -3.20
CA ILE A 207 25.33 0.12 -3.75
C ILE A 207 24.43 0.31 -4.99
N GLN A 208 24.18 -0.75 -5.77
CA GLN A 208 23.24 -0.71 -6.91
C GLN A 208 21.77 -0.62 -6.47
N HIS A 209 21.46 -1.10 -5.26
CA HIS A 209 20.12 -0.97 -4.66
C HIS A 209 19.78 0.45 -4.20
N ILE A 210 20.75 1.39 -4.14
CA ILE A 210 20.50 2.79 -3.80
C ILE A 210 19.56 3.44 -4.83
N GLN A 211 19.69 3.10 -6.12
CA GLN A 211 18.80 3.62 -7.16
C GLN A 211 17.36 3.09 -7.00
N ALA A 212 17.20 1.82 -6.59
CA ALA A 212 15.89 1.23 -6.27
C ALA A 212 15.31 1.79 -4.97
N ALA A 213 16.14 2.12 -3.98
CA ALA A 213 15.73 2.79 -2.75
C ALA A 213 15.29 4.24 -3.03
N LEU A 214 16.01 4.99 -3.87
CA LEU A 214 15.65 6.35 -4.29
C LEU A 214 14.29 6.41 -4.99
N ASN A 215 13.96 5.42 -5.82
CA ASN A 215 12.61 5.28 -6.43
C ASN A 215 11.49 5.04 -5.40
N ASN A 216 11.80 4.59 -4.17
CA ASN A 216 10.82 4.48 -3.08
C ASN A 216 10.62 5.81 -2.33
N TYR A 217 11.56 6.76 -2.43
CA TYR A 217 11.47 8.07 -1.77
C TYR A 217 10.90 9.17 -2.67
N ALA A 218 11.20 9.13 -3.97
CA ALA A 218 10.64 10.04 -4.96
C ALA A 218 10.44 9.31 -6.29
N LYS A 219 9.19 9.30 -6.78
CA LYS A 219 8.85 8.82 -8.12
C LYS A 219 7.86 9.77 -8.77
N LEU A 220 7.99 9.97 -10.08
CA LEU A 220 7.02 10.72 -10.87
C LEU A 220 5.95 9.74 -11.36
N ASP A 221 4.73 9.85 -10.81
CA ASP A 221 3.56 9.13 -11.31
C ASP A 221 2.82 10.02 -12.32
N PHE A 222 2.70 9.57 -13.56
CA PHE A 222 1.84 10.22 -14.55
C PHE A 222 0.41 9.69 -14.39
N VAL A 223 -0.54 10.60 -14.12
CA VAL A 223 -1.98 10.29 -14.16
C VAL A 223 -2.43 10.36 -15.62
N PRO A 224 -2.95 9.28 -16.23
CA PRO A 224 -3.46 9.35 -17.60
C PRO A 224 -4.77 10.15 -17.60
N LEU A 225 -4.82 11.19 -18.44
CA LEU A 225 -6.07 11.82 -18.85
C LEU A 225 -6.90 10.79 -19.64
N GLN A 226 -8.19 10.65 -19.32
CA GLN A 226 -9.07 9.71 -20.00
C GLN A 226 -9.22 10.04 -21.50
N ASN A 227 -9.18 8.95 -22.28
CA ASN A 227 -9.65 8.75 -23.66
C ASN A 227 -8.87 9.40 -24.82
N THR A 228 -8.13 8.57 -25.54
CA THR A 228 -8.47 8.26 -26.95
C THR A 228 -7.80 6.95 -27.37
N VAL A 229 -8.62 6.04 -27.89
CA VAL A 229 -8.20 4.85 -28.62
C VAL A 229 -7.28 5.28 -29.76
N PHE A 230 -6.06 4.75 -29.81
CA PHE A 230 -5.45 4.25 -31.05
C PHE A 230 -4.34 3.26 -30.69
N LEU A 231 -4.58 2.01 -31.11
CA LEU A 231 -3.60 0.93 -31.11
C LEU A 231 -2.43 1.32 -32.03
N SER A 232 -1.21 1.29 -31.52
CA SER A 232 -0.04 0.98 -32.33
C SER A 232 0.58 -0.31 -31.80
N GLN A 233 0.33 -1.37 -32.55
CA GLN A 233 0.94 -2.68 -32.40
C GLN A 233 2.46 -2.58 -32.53
N SER A 234 3.19 -3.13 -31.57
CA SER A 234 4.45 -3.83 -31.86
C SER A 234 4.88 -4.64 -30.63
N HIS A 235 5.08 -5.94 -30.86
CA HIS A 235 5.56 -7.00 -29.96
C HIS A 235 4.50 -7.74 -29.14
N VAL A 236 3.55 -8.36 -29.86
CA VAL A 236 2.87 -9.56 -29.36
C VAL A 236 3.75 -10.76 -29.64
N SER A 237 4.45 -11.24 -28.61
CA SER A 237 4.89 -12.63 -28.53
C SER A 237 3.64 -13.51 -28.51
N GLN A 238 3.62 -14.49 -29.42
CA GLN A 238 2.54 -15.47 -29.56
C GLN A 238 2.24 -16.15 -28.22
N TYR A 239 1.08 -15.87 -27.64
CA TYR A 239 0.45 -16.75 -26.66
C TYR A 239 -0.97 -17.05 -27.12
N GLN A 240 -1.27 -18.35 -27.19
CA GLN A 240 -2.54 -18.95 -27.60
C GLN A 240 -3.75 -18.34 -26.86
N GLU A 241 -4.93 -18.44 -27.49
CA GLU A 241 -6.23 -18.05 -26.93
C GLU A 241 -6.32 -18.40 -25.44
N THR A 242 -6.49 -17.38 -24.60
CA THR A 242 -6.41 -17.50 -23.14
C THR A 242 -7.79 -17.86 -22.57
N TYR A 243 -7.84 -18.98 -21.83
CA TYR A 243 -8.98 -19.49 -21.05
C TYR A 243 -9.55 -18.39 -20.11
N LEU A 244 -10.85 -18.33 -19.82
CA LEU A 244 -11.48 -17.42 -18.82
C LEU A 244 -11.27 -15.89 -18.92
N GLN A 245 -10.93 -15.31 -20.07
CA GLN A 245 -10.77 -13.84 -20.18
C GLN A 245 -11.97 -13.02 -19.69
N GLN A 246 -13.18 -13.59 -19.72
CA GLN A 246 -14.39 -12.90 -19.26
C GLN A 246 -14.46 -12.75 -17.72
N ASN A 247 -13.59 -13.46 -16.99
CA ASN A 247 -13.59 -13.54 -15.53
C ASN A 247 -12.40 -12.80 -14.88
N GLU A 248 -11.77 -11.85 -15.58
CA GLU A 248 -10.66 -11.06 -15.02
C GLU A 248 -11.04 -10.39 -13.70
N TYR A 249 -10.23 -10.64 -12.67
CA TYR A 249 -10.49 -10.13 -11.33
C TYR A 249 -10.20 -8.62 -11.21
N PHE A 250 -9.15 -8.13 -11.86
CA PHE A 250 -8.67 -6.76 -11.69
C PHE A 250 -9.32 -5.79 -12.68
N ARG A 251 -9.78 -4.65 -12.17
CA ARG A 251 -10.33 -3.52 -12.96
C ARG A 251 -9.40 -2.31 -12.97
N GLY A 252 -8.58 -2.15 -11.93
CA GLY A 252 -7.77 -0.96 -11.69
C GLY A 252 -6.26 -1.18 -11.74
N LYS A 253 -5.54 -0.27 -11.09
CA LYS A 253 -4.09 -0.36 -10.85
C LYS A 253 -3.79 -1.36 -9.72
N ASN A 254 -2.52 -1.70 -9.52
CA ASN A 254 -2.05 -2.61 -8.45
C ASN A 254 -2.60 -4.04 -8.57
N LYS A 255 -2.19 -4.73 -9.65
CA LYS A 255 -2.48 -6.16 -9.86
C LYS A 255 -1.50 -7.00 -9.05
N LEU A 256 -1.70 -7.06 -7.75
CA LEU A 256 -0.79 -7.71 -6.81
C LEU A 256 -1.29 -9.10 -6.38
N LEU A 257 -0.38 -9.94 -5.89
CA LEU A 257 -0.69 -10.93 -4.88
C LEU A 257 -0.11 -10.43 -3.56
N HIS A 258 -0.72 -10.82 -2.45
CA HIS A 258 -0.23 -10.39 -1.14
C HIS A 258 -0.47 -11.42 -0.06
N PHE A 259 0.37 -11.37 0.97
CA PHE A 259 0.09 -11.95 2.27
C PHE A 259 0.78 -11.14 3.37
N PHE A 260 0.24 -11.21 4.58
CA PHE A 260 0.84 -10.60 5.76
C PHE A 260 1.62 -11.65 6.55
N GLU A 261 2.75 -11.25 7.12
CA GLU A 261 3.55 -12.12 7.97
C GLU A 261 3.04 -12.05 9.42
N THR A 262 2.58 -13.18 9.95
CA THR A 262 1.99 -13.29 11.29
C THR A 262 2.98 -12.87 12.38
N GLY A 263 2.52 -12.06 13.34
CA GLY A 263 3.35 -11.58 14.46
C GLY A 263 4.38 -10.52 14.06
N LYS A 264 4.35 -10.06 12.81
CA LYS A 264 5.19 -8.98 12.28
C LYS A 264 4.33 -7.85 11.75
N SER A 265 5.00 -6.76 11.41
CA SER A 265 4.42 -5.62 10.69
C SER A 265 4.92 -5.61 9.25
N THR A 266 4.80 -6.74 8.57
CA THR A 266 5.31 -6.92 7.19
C THR A 266 4.20 -7.44 6.28
N ILE A 267 4.06 -6.82 5.11
CA ILE A 267 3.26 -7.32 4.00
C ILE A 267 4.18 -7.70 2.85
N TRP A 268 3.96 -8.88 2.29
CA TRP A 268 4.67 -9.37 1.11
C TRP A 268 3.81 -9.10 -0.12
N LEU A 269 4.40 -8.48 -1.14
CA LEU A 269 3.72 -8.08 -2.38
C LEU A 269 4.39 -8.73 -3.58
N TYR A 270 3.59 -9.25 -4.50
CA TYR A 270 4.04 -9.78 -5.79
C TYR A 270 3.26 -9.08 -6.90
N ASP A 271 3.93 -8.36 -7.80
CA ASP A 271 3.25 -7.62 -8.88
C ASP A 271 3.07 -8.50 -10.13
N LEU A 272 1.81 -8.82 -10.44
CA LEU A 272 1.42 -9.61 -11.61
C LEU A 272 1.59 -8.85 -12.93
N SER A 273 1.86 -7.54 -12.88
CA SER A 273 2.05 -6.69 -14.05
C SER A 273 3.49 -6.70 -14.55
N LEU A 274 4.44 -7.16 -13.74
CA LEU A 274 5.86 -7.10 -14.02
C LEU A 274 6.41 -8.49 -14.39
N PRO A 275 7.24 -8.61 -15.43
CA PRO A 275 7.89 -9.88 -15.78
C PRO A 275 8.93 -10.25 -14.71
N ASP A 276 9.10 -11.56 -14.46
CA ASP A 276 10.15 -12.13 -13.60
C ASP A 276 10.23 -11.52 -12.18
N GLN A 277 9.09 -11.04 -11.68
CA GLN A 277 8.97 -10.44 -10.36
C GLN A 277 9.20 -11.49 -9.26
N THR A 278 9.73 -11.06 -8.11
CA THR A 278 9.82 -11.84 -6.87
C THR A 278 8.99 -11.21 -5.76
N TRP A 279 8.73 -11.98 -4.70
CA TRP A 279 8.06 -11.47 -3.50
C TRP A 279 8.87 -10.31 -2.89
N ARG A 280 8.22 -9.15 -2.74
CA ARG A 280 8.80 -7.96 -2.11
C ARG A 280 8.23 -7.75 -0.71
N PRO A 281 9.04 -7.81 0.35
CA PRO A 281 8.60 -7.44 1.68
C PRO A 281 8.46 -5.91 1.79
N VAL A 282 7.39 -5.46 2.42
CA VAL A 282 7.13 -4.04 2.73
C VAL A 282 6.81 -3.93 4.21
N GLN A 283 7.60 -3.10 4.90
CA GLN A 283 7.41 -2.82 6.31
C GLN A 283 6.22 -1.87 6.50
N ILE A 284 5.29 -2.25 7.38
CA ILE A 284 4.14 -1.45 7.78
C ILE A 284 4.61 -0.42 8.79
N SER A 285 4.45 0.86 8.43
CA SER A 285 5.15 1.97 9.08
C SER A 285 4.59 2.37 10.44
N ASN A 286 3.29 2.12 10.70
CA ASN A 286 2.64 2.47 11.96
C ASN A 286 2.62 1.33 13.01
N TYR A 287 3.47 0.30 12.83
CA TYR A 287 3.61 -0.86 13.73
C TYR A 287 2.26 -1.47 14.16
N VAL A 288 1.56 -2.06 13.20
CA VAL A 288 0.39 -2.91 13.49
C VAL A 288 0.86 -4.36 13.47
N GLU A 289 0.72 -5.06 14.60
CA GLU A 289 1.00 -6.49 14.67
C GLU A 289 -0.08 -7.26 13.90
N VAL A 290 0.33 -8.04 12.91
CA VAL A 290 -0.57 -8.92 12.15
C VAL A 290 -0.93 -10.11 13.03
N LEU A 291 -2.19 -10.16 13.45
CA LEU A 291 -2.69 -11.21 14.34
C LEU A 291 -2.74 -12.58 13.64
N PRO A 292 -2.43 -13.69 14.36
CA PRO A 292 -2.60 -15.04 13.85
C PRO A 292 -4.02 -15.31 13.36
N TYR A 293 -4.15 -16.08 12.28
CA TYR A 293 -5.44 -16.48 11.70
C TYR A 293 -6.35 -15.30 11.30
N SER A 294 -5.78 -14.12 11.10
CA SER A 294 -6.44 -13.02 10.38
C SER A 294 -6.63 -13.38 8.90
N LYS A 295 -7.53 -12.67 8.22
CA LYS A 295 -7.78 -12.85 6.79
C LYS A 295 -7.57 -11.56 6.05
N SER A 296 -6.99 -11.67 4.86
CA SER A 296 -6.76 -10.53 3.98
C SER A 296 -7.27 -10.81 2.58
N ILE A 297 -7.68 -9.74 1.90
CA ILE A 297 -8.16 -9.78 0.52
C ILE A 297 -7.76 -8.49 -0.17
N MET A 298 -7.42 -8.60 -1.44
CA MET A 298 -7.28 -7.45 -2.31
C MET A 298 -8.52 -7.36 -3.20
N THR A 299 -9.11 -6.19 -3.30
CA THR A 299 -10.28 -5.92 -4.14
C THR A 299 -9.89 -5.79 -5.62
N PRO A 300 -10.85 -5.90 -6.56
CA PRO A 300 -10.64 -5.65 -7.98
C PRO A 300 -9.98 -4.30 -8.32
N ASP A 301 -10.16 -3.30 -7.46
CA ASP A 301 -9.64 -1.94 -7.62
C ASP A 301 -8.25 -1.75 -6.95
N GLY A 302 -7.65 -2.83 -6.45
CA GLY A 302 -6.29 -2.82 -5.91
C GLY A 302 -6.17 -2.38 -4.45
N GLN A 303 -7.29 -2.28 -3.71
CA GLN A 303 -7.28 -1.99 -2.26
C GLN A 303 -7.09 -3.28 -1.47
N ILE A 304 -6.21 -3.29 -0.45
CA ILE A 304 -5.97 -4.44 0.42
C ILE A 304 -6.62 -4.21 1.79
N TYR A 305 -7.36 -5.20 2.26
CA TYR A 305 -7.98 -5.23 3.59
C TYR A 305 -7.43 -6.38 4.43
N LEU A 306 -7.31 -6.16 5.74
CA LEU A 306 -6.96 -7.15 6.75
C LEU A 306 -8.06 -7.17 7.83
N THR A 307 -8.53 -8.35 8.19
CA THR A 307 -9.70 -8.53 9.06
C THR A 307 -9.44 -9.57 10.15
N GLY A 308 -9.88 -9.23 11.35
CA GLY A 308 -9.94 -10.17 12.49
C GLY A 308 -8.59 -10.69 12.95
N GLY A 309 -8.59 -11.91 13.46
CA GLY A 309 -7.42 -12.61 14.00
C GLY A 309 -7.52 -12.90 15.50
N SER A 310 -6.61 -13.74 15.97
CA SER A 310 -6.56 -14.21 17.36
C SER A 310 -5.75 -13.27 18.24
N LEU A 311 -6.36 -12.85 19.33
CA LEU A 311 -5.72 -12.12 20.42
C LEU A 311 -5.32 -13.10 21.54
N PRO A 312 -4.46 -12.67 22.48
CA PRO A 312 -4.20 -13.43 23.71
C PRO A 312 -5.48 -13.78 24.48
N ASN A 313 -5.39 -14.77 25.37
CA ASN A 313 -6.50 -15.21 26.24
C ASN A 313 -7.75 -15.67 25.48
N ASN A 314 -7.55 -16.34 24.34
CA ASN A 314 -8.60 -16.86 23.46
C ASN A 314 -9.58 -15.79 22.93
N LYS A 315 -9.22 -14.51 23.00
CA LYS A 315 -10.00 -13.41 22.44
C LYS A 315 -9.82 -13.31 20.93
N LYS A 316 -10.74 -12.60 20.28
CA LYS A 316 -10.71 -12.37 18.83
C LYS A 316 -10.81 -10.88 18.53
N SER A 317 -10.03 -10.44 17.57
CA SER A 317 -10.09 -9.06 17.08
C SER A 317 -11.31 -8.88 16.18
N GLY A 318 -12.00 -7.76 16.37
CA GLY A 318 -13.01 -7.28 15.42
C GLY A 318 -12.46 -6.27 14.42
N LYS A 319 -11.19 -5.88 14.50
CA LYS A 319 -10.66 -4.77 13.73
C LYS A 319 -10.59 -5.08 12.23
N ILE A 320 -10.86 -4.06 11.43
CA ILE A 320 -10.73 -4.07 9.97
C ILE A 320 -9.73 -2.97 9.60
N TYR A 321 -8.65 -3.36 8.94
CA TYR A 321 -7.63 -2.45 8.45
C TYR A 321 -7.65 -2.39 6.93
N GLN A 322 -7.30 -1.22 6.39
CA GLN A 322 -7.01 -0.99 4.99
C GLN A 322 -5.53 -0.62 4.86
N PHE A 323 -4.83 -1.25 3.92
CA PHE A 323 -3.45 -0.91 3.63
C PHE A 323 -3.39 0.33 2.73
N ASN A 324 -2.67 1.35 3.17
CA ASN A 324 -2.44 2.57 2.43
C ASN A 324 -1.08 2.50 1.72
N PHE A 325 -1.10 2.49 0.39
CA PHE A 325 0.10 2.41 -0.44
C PHE A 325 0.94 3.69 -0.44
N SER A 326 0.38 4.87 -0.12
CA SER A 326 1.11 6.14 -0.17
C SER A 326 2.06 6.32 1.01
N ASN A 327 1.72 5.74 2.17
CA ASN A 327 2.50 5.87 3.40
C ASN A 327 2.84 4.53 4.07
N TYR A 328 2.48 3.41 3.43
CA TYR A 328 2.71 2.04 3.90
C TYR A 328 2.18 1.79 5.32
N GLN A 329 0.99 2.32 5.63
CA GLN A 329 0.33 2.11 6.92
C GLN A 329 -0.86 1.17 6.80
N LEU A 330 -1.14 0.42 7.86
CA LEU A 330 -2.45 -0.22 8.05
C LEU A 330 -3.34 0.75 8.82
N GLN A 331 -4.30 1.36 8.14
CA GLN A 331 -5.27 2.26 8.74
C GLN A 331 -6.48 1.46 9.21
N GLU A 332 -6.87 1.61 10.48
CA GLU A 332 -8.13 1.04 10.97
C GLU A 332 -9.29 1.79 10.31
N VAL A 333 -10.14 1.06 9.59
CA VAL A 333 -11.26 1.62 8.82
C VAL A 333 -12.62 1.15 9.31
N GLY A 334 -12.66 0.23 10.27
CA GLY A 334 -13.91 -0.26 10.82
C GLY A 334 -13.72 -1.42 11.79
N GLN A 335 -14.85 -1.92 12.29
CA GLN A 335 -14.88 -3.03 13.24
C GLN A 335 -16.09 -3.94 12.98
N LEU A 336 -15.88 -5.25 13.15
CA LEU A 336 -16.91 -6.27 13.18
C LEU A 336 -17.73 -6.16 14.46
N THR A 337 -19.02 -6.53 14.41
CA THR A 337 -19.85 -6.67 15.61
C THR A 337 -19.24 -7.70 16.56
N TYR A 338 -18.65 -8.74 15.97
CA TYR A 338 -18.12 -9.89 16.66
C TYR A 338 -16.71 -10.19 16.15
N GLY A 339 -15.73 -10.04 17.04
CA GLY A 339 -14.35 -10.40 16.73
C GLY A 339 -14.22 -11.87 16.37
N ARG A 340 -13.46 -12.18 15.32
CA ARG A 340 -13.33 -13.54 14.79
C ARG A 340 -11.95 -13.82 14.20
N SER A 341 -11.61 -15.10 14.07
CA SER A 341 -10.43 -15.58 13.34
C SER A 341 -10.78 -16.80 12.48
N SER A 342 -9.94 -17.12 11.51
CA SER A 342 -10.17 -18.25 10.59
C SER A 342 -11.55 -18.21 9.92
N HIS A 343 -12.13 -17.03 9.73
CA HIS A 343 -13.38 -16.86 8.99
C HIS A 343 -13.14 -17.00 7.49
N GLY A 344 -14.21 -17.22 6.74
CA GLY A 344 -14.21 -17.04 5.30
C GLY A 344 -14.29 -15.56 4.94
N LEU A 345 -13.63 -15.16 3.85
CA LEU A 345 -13.59 -13.77 3.40
C LEU A 345 -13.73 -13.71 1.88
N THR A 346 -14.67 -12.91 1.39
CA THR A 346 -14.77 -12.57 -0.03
C THR A 346 -15.22 -11.11 -0.21
N TRP A 347 -15.11 -10.59 -1.43
CA TRP A 347 -15.52 -9.23 -1.78
C TRP A 347 -16.58 -9.25 -2.87
N LYS A 348 -17.62 -8.43 -2.73
CA LYS A 348 -18.64 -8.20 -3.75
C LYS A 348 -19.20 -6.79 -3.60
N ASN A 349 -19.31 -6.04 -4.70
CA ASN A 349 -20.00 -4.73 -4.74
C ASN A 349 -19.62 -3.75 -3.61
N ASN A 350 -18.32 -3.54 -3.40
CA ASN A 350 -17.78 -2.69 -2.33
C ASN A 350 -18.05 -3.18 -0.90
N GLU A 351 -18.43 -4.44 -0.74
CA GLU A 351 -18.67 -5.06 0.55
C GLU A 351 -17.73 -6.25 0.78
N LEU A 352 -17.19 -6.35 2.00
CA LEU A 352 -16.45 -7.52 2.47
C LEU A 352 -17.40 -8.46 3.21
N TYR A 353 -17.52 -9.69 2.76
CA TYR A 353 -18.35 -10.71 3.39
C TYR A 353 -17.48 -11.58 4.29
N LEU A 354 -17.82 -11.63 5.58
CA LEU A 354 -17.09 -12.36 6.62
C LEU A 354 -17.98 -13.48 7.18
N ILE A 355 -17.61 -14.72 6.89
CA ILE A 355 -18.49 -15.89 7.03
C ILE A 355 -17.91 -16.86 8.06
N GLY A 356 -18.67 -17.15 9.11
CA GLY A 356 -18.27 -18.09 10.18
C GLY A 356 -16.98 -17.69 10.90
N GLY A 357 -16.18 -18.69 11.27
CA GLY A 357 -14.91 -18.56 11.97
C GLY A 357 -14.97 -18.98 13.45
N TYR A 358 -13.87 -18.72 14.15
CA TYR A 358 -13.78 -18.85 15.61
C TYR A 358 -14.04 -17.51 16.27
N MET A 359 -14.94 -17.52 17.24
CA MET A 359 -15.20 -16.46 18.21
C MET A 359 -14.29 -16.60 19.43
N ASP A 360 -14.49 -15.72 20.41
CA ASP A 360 -13.90 -15.84 21.74
C ASP A 360 -14.05 -17.26 22.30
N ASN A 361 -13.07 -17.71 23.09
CA ASN A 361 -13.05 -19.03 23.72
C ASN A 361 -13.14 -20.20 22.72
N LEU A 362 -12.64 -20.00 21.49
CA LEU A 362 -12.56 -21.02 20.44
C LEU A 362 -13.94 -21.57 20.03
N VAL A 363 -15.00 -20.78 20.20
CA VAL A 363 -16.35 -21.13 19.79
C VAL A 363 -16.49 -20.96 18.27
N ILE A 364 -16.79 -22.04 17.54
CA ILE A 364 -17.12 -21.94 16.12
C ILE A 364 -18.50 -21.29 15.98
N THR A 365 -18.67 -20.36 15.05
CA THR A 365 -19.91 -19.58 14.90
C THR A 365 -20.62 -19.81 13.56
N GLN A 366 -21.94 -19.63 13.57
CA GLN A 366 -22.78 -19.50 12.37
C GLN A 366 -22.86 -18.05 11.86
N ASN A 367 -22.37 -17.09 12.65
CA ASN A 367 -22.60 -15.67 12.40
C ASN A 367 -21.90 -15.22 11.11
N CYS A 368 -22.67 -14.55 10.26
CA CYS A 368 -22.17 -13.89 9.06
C CYS A 368 -22.34 -12.39 9.18
N GLU A 369 -21.32 -11.66 8.72
CA GLU A 369 -21.32 -10.21 8.71
C GLU A 369 -20.82 -9.71 7.38
N VAL A 370 -21.19 -8.48 7.06
CA VAL A 370 -20.70 -7.79 5.88
C VAL A 370 -20.33 -6.37 6.24
N PHE A 371 -19.18 -5.94 5.74
CA PHE A 371 -18.64 -4.61 5.97
C PHE A 371 -18.68 -3.81 4.67
N ASP A 372 -19.39 -2.69 4.71
CA ASP A 372 -19.46 -1.71 3.63
C ASP A 372 -18.17 -0.88 3.59
N CYS A 373 -17.37 -1.06 2.54
CA CYS A 373 -16.09 -0.37 2.37
C CYS A 373 -16.23 1.13 2.12
N ILE A 374 -17.39 1.62 1.70
CA ILE A 374 -17.65 3.04 1.42
C ILE A 374 -18.11 3.72 2.71
N ASN A 375 -19.20 3.21 3.30
CA ASN A 375 -19.82 3.82 4.48
C ASN A 375 -19.13 3.44 5.80
N LYS A 376 -18.18 2.50 5.75
CA LYS A 376 -17.39 2.02 6.90
C LYS A 376 -18.26 1.47 8.01
N ARG A 377 -19.30 0.71 7.65
CA ARG A 377 -20.28 0.13 8.59
C ARG A 377 -20.41 -1.36 8.39
N THR A 378 -20.57 -2.07 9.50
CA THR A 378 -20.85 -3.50 9.51
C THR A 378 -22.33 -3.75 9.70
N ARG A 379 -22.90 -4.71 8.96
CA ARG A 379 -24.25 -5.21 9.16
C ARG A 379 -24.25 -6.73 9.24
N ARG A 380 -25.24 -7.28 9.92
CA ARG A 380 -25.40 -8.74 10.03
C ARG A 380 -26.02 -9.31 8.76
N LEU A 381 -25.65 -10.55 8.48
CA LEU A 381 -26.25 -11.40 7.46
C LEU A 381 -27.01 -12.55 8.14
N PRO A 382 -27.84 -13.30 7.40
CA PRO A 382 -28.40 -14.57 7.88
C PRO A 382 -27.30 -15.50 8.38
N ASN A 383 -27.59 -16.21 9.47
CA ASN A 383 -26.70 -17.22 10.02
C ASN A 383 -26.59 -18.43 9.09
N LEU A 384 -25.40 -19.03 9.02
CA LEU A 384 -25.17 -20.32 8.36
C LEU A 384 -26.05 -21.42 8.97
N ASN A 385 -26.36 -22.45 8.19
CA ASN A 385 -27.04 -23.63 8.70
C ASN A 385 -26.19 -24.38 9.74
N TYR A 386 -24.86 -24.31 9.61
CA TYR A 386 -23.90 -24.93 10.52
C TYR A 386 -22.81 -23.96 10.97
N ALA A 387 -22.34 -24.12 12.21
CA ALA A 387 -21.19 -23.37 12.70
C ALA A 387 -19.94 -23.89 12.02
N ILE A 388 -19.23 -23.04 11.26
CA ILE A 388 -18.08 -23.45 10.44
C ILE A 388 -16.90 -22.51 10.68
N ALA A 389 -15.69 -23.07 10.78
CA ALA A 389 -14.42 -22.36 10.80
C ALA A 389 -13.53 -22.78 9.62
N SER A 390 -12.64 -21.88 9.19
CA SER A 390 -11.76 -22.08 8.03
C SER A 390 -12.49 -22.50 6.73
N PRO A 391 -13.69 -21.98 6.39
CA PRO A 391 -14.36 -22.34 5.15
C PRO A 391 -13.67 -21.68 3.94
N SER A 392 -13.96 -22.21 2.76
CA SER A 392 -13.76 -21.49 1.50
C SER A 392 -14.97 -20.61 1.21
N VAL A 393 -14.74 -19.39 0.74
CA VAL A 393 -15.81 -18.47 0.35
C VAL A 393 -15.48 -17.80 -0.97
N CYS A 394 -16.39 -17.85 -1.93
CA CYS A 394 -16.24 -17.21 -3.23
C CYS A 394 -17.58 -16.62 -3.70
N ILE A 395 -17.55 -15.98 -4.87
CA ILE A 395 -18.76 -15.54 -5.58
C ILE A 395 -19.03 -16.56 -6.69
N PHE A 396 -20.25 -17.10 -6.72
CA PHE A 396 -20.73 -17.98 -7.79
C PHE A 396 -22.08 -17.46 -8.29
N ASN A 397 -22.17 -17.06 -9.56
CA ASN A 397 -23.37 -16.48 -10.17
C ASN A 397 -24.01 -15.38 -9.31
N ASP A 398 -23.17 -14.42 -8.89
CA ASP A 398 -23.53 -13.30 -8.02
C ASP A 398 -23.92 -13.70 -6.57
N ALA A 399 -24.03 -14.97 -6.23
CA ALA A 399 -24.26 -15.43 -4.86
C ALA A 399 -22.94 -15.59 -4.09
N VAL A 400 -22.94 -15.25 -2.80
CA VAL A 400 -21.84 -15.61 -1.91
C VAL A 400 -21.98 -17.09 -1.57
N THR A 401 -20.94 -17.86 -1.88
CA THR A 401 -20.95 -19.32 -1.76
C THR A 401 -19.93 -19.73 -0.72
N VAL A 402 -20.34 -20.60 0.19
CA VAL A 402 -19.46 -21.20 1.20
C VAL A 402 -19.31 -22.69 0.91
N ALA A 403 -18.10 -23.22 1.09
CA ALA A 403 -17.82 -24.64 0.91
C ALA A 403 -16.76 -25.11 1.91
N GLY A 404 -16.89 -26.36 2.37
CA GLY A 404 -15.90 -26.98 3.24
C GLY A 404 -15.79 -26.32 4.62
N GLY A 405 -14.61 -26.46 5.24
CA GLY A 405 -14.33 -25.93 6.58
C GLY A 405 -14.53 -26.95 7.69
N LEU A 406 -14.14 -26.55 8.90
CA LEU A 406 -14.24 -27.32 10.14
C LEU A 406 -15.56 -27.03 10.84
N VAL A 407 -16.27 -28.08 11.24
CA VAL A 407 -17.37 -28.01 12.19
C VAL A 407 -16.92 -28.47 13.57
N GLN A 408 -17.85 -28.56 14.51
CA GLN A 408 -17.56 -29.04 15.86
C GLN A 408 -16.91 -30.44 15.84
N ASN A 409 -16.01 -30.69 16.80
CA ASN A 409 -15.20 -31.92 16.90
C ASN A 409 -14.22 -32.14 15.74
N LEU A 410 -13.77 -31.06 15.08
CA LEU A 410 -12.75 -31.09 14.01
C LEU A 410 -13.17 -31.89 12.77
N LYS A 411 -14.47 -32.15 12.59
CA LYS A 411 -15.00 -32.77 11.38
C LYS A 411 -15.01 -31.78 10.23
N ILE A 412 -14.94 -32.30 9.00
CA ILE A 412 -15.05 -31.45 7.81
C ILE A 412 -16.52 -31.31 7.39
N ASN A 413 -16.94 -30.07 7.15
CA ASN A 413 -18.21 -29.80 6.50
C ASN A 413 -18.15 -30.26 5.04
N GLN A 414 -19.09 -31.09 4.62
CA GLN A 414 -19.17 -31.59 3.25
C GLN A 414 -20.14 -30.76 2.38
N GLN A 415 -20.78 -29.74 2.94
CA GLN A 415 -21.81 -28.99 2.23
C GLN A 415 -21.23 -27.78 1.47
N ILE A 416 -21.92 -27.42 0.39
CA ILE A 416 -21.85 -26.12 -0.26
C ILE A 416 -23.16 -25.40 0.04
N GLU A 417 -23.10 -24.11 0.38
CA GLU A 417 -24.30 -23.30 0.62
C GLU A 417 -24.20 -21.97 -0.12
N PHE A 418 -25.33 -21.52 -0.68
CA PHE A 418 -25.46 -20.23 -1.36
C PHE A 418 -26.23 -19.25 -0.47
N LEU A 419 -25.70 -18.04 -0.33
CA LEU A 419 -26.43 -16.96 0.31
C LEU A 419 -27.51 -16.43 -0.64
N MET A 420 -28.77 -16.69 -0.29
CA MET A 420 -29.94 -16.03 -0.85
C MET A 420 -30.31 -14.81 0.01
N ILE A 421 -31.38 -14.09 -0.36
CA ILE A 421 -31.77 -12.81 0.27
C ILE A 421 -31.78 -12.87 1.82
N ASP A 422 -32.34 -13.93 2.39
CA ASP A 422 -32.60 -14.03 3.83
C ASP A 422 -32.11 -15.35 4.46
N ARG A 423 -31.48 -16.24 3.69
CA ARG A 423 -31.07 -17.57 4.16
C ARG A 423 -29.94 -18.18 3.33
N TRP A 424 -29.29 -19.18 3.91
CA TRP A 424 -28.35 -20.04 3.20
C TRP A 424 -29.06 -21.27 2.66
N VAL A 425 -28.93 -21.52 1.36
CA VAL A 425 -29.54 -22.65 0.67
C VAL A 425 -28.47 -23.69 0.34
N PRO A 426 -28.59 -24.94 0.84
CA PRO A 426 -27.61 -25.97 0.57
C PRO A 426 -27.67 -26.44 -0.89
N CYS A 427 -26.50 -26.77 -1.44
CA CYS A 427 -26.34 -27.42 -2.73
C CYS A 427 -26.21 -28.93 -2.55
N LEU A 428 -27.04 -29.72 -3.23
CA LEU A 428 -26.95 -31.17 -3.23
C LEU A 428 -25.87 -31.61 -4.23
N ILE A 429 -24.81 -32.26 -3.74
CA ILE A 429 -23.79 -32.85 -4.60
C ILE A 429 -24.14 -34.32 -4.87
N THR A 430 -24.31 -34.70 -6.14
CA THR A 430 -24.83 -36.03 -6.54
C THR A 430 -23.75 -37.05 -6.88
N SER A 431 -22.49 -36.64 -6.96
CA SER A 431 -21.33 -37.51 -7.20
C SER A 431 -20.57 -37.79 -5.90
N GLN A 432 -19.57 -38.66 -5.93
CA GLN A 432 -18.61 -38.75 -4.82
C GLN A 432 -17.69 -37.52 -4.82
N TYR A 433 -17.34 -37.04 -3.64
CA TYR A 433 -16.48 -35.88 -3.43
C TYR A 433 -15.93 -35.92 -2.00
N HIS A 434 -14.87 -35.14 -1.76
CA HIS A 434 -14.35 -34.89 -0.42
C HIS A 434 -14.02 -33.41 -0.28
N MET A 435 -14.60 -32.77 0.73
CA MET A 435 -14.23 -31.41 1.11
C MET A 435 -13.05 -31.40 2.08
N ALA A 436 -12.49 -30.21 2.28
CA ALA A 436 -11.40 -29.95 3.19
C ALA A 436 -11.60 -28.60 3.92
N SER A 437 -10.76 -28.35 4.91
CA SER A 437 -10.65 -27.05 5.58
C SER A 437 -9.50 -26.23 4.99
N MET A 438 -9.54 -24.90 5.08
CA MET A 438 -8.52 -24.02 4.49
C MET A 438 -8.29 -24.28 2.98
N MET A 439 -9.35 -24.65 2.26
CA MET A 439 -9.34 -24.88 0.82
C MET A 439 -9.70 -23.60 0.05
N CYS A 440 -9.46 -23.62 -1.26
CA CYS A 440 -9.85 -22.56 -2.19
C CYS A 440 -11.08 -22.96 -3.01
N SER A 441 -11.88 -21.97 -3.39
CA SER A 441 -12.99 -22.13 -4.33
C SER A 441 -13.06 -20.90 -5.23
N ILE A 442 -13.37 -21.10 -6.51
CA ILE A 442 -13.50 -20.02 -7.50
C ILE A 442 -14.40 -20.44 -8.65
N GLN A 443 -15.29 -19.54 -9.07
CA GLN A 443 -16.05 -19.74 -10.30
C GLN A 443 -15.12 -19.63 -11.50
N ILE A 444 -15.10 -20.66 -12.35
CA ILE A 444 -14.29 -20.68 -13.57
C ILE A 444 -15.16 -20.52 -14.81
N ASP A 445 -16.42 -20.91 -14.79
CA ASP A 445 -17.35 -20.73 -15.92
C ASP A 445 -18.77 -20.41 -15.41
N GLN A 446 -19.72 -20.12 -16.31
CA GLN A 446 -21.11 -19.77 -15.99
C GLN A 446 -21.77 -20.76 -15.02
N ASN A 447 -21.49 -22.06 -15.14
CA ASN A 447 -22.02 -23.09 -14.26
C ASN A 447 -20.93 -23.92 -13.56
N GLN A 448 -19.66 -23.52 -13.61
CA GLN A 448 -18.56 -24.32 -13.06
C GLN A 448 -17.88 -23.67 -11.86
N LEU A 449 -17.85 -24.39 -10.75
CA LEU A 449 -17.13 -24.04 -9.54
C LEU A 449 -15.91 -24.97 -9.38
N MET A 450 -14.72 -24.38 -9.33
CA MET A 450 -13.51 -25.11 -8.99
C MET A 450 -13.28 -25.07 -7.48
N ILE A 451 -12.96 -26.23 -6.89
CA ILE A 451 -12.61 -26.39 -5.46
C ILE A 451 -11.29 -27.13 -5.37
N PHE A 452 -10.35 -26.68 -4.54
CA PHE A 452 -9.02 -27.32 -4.47
C PHE A 452 -8.24 -27.16 -3.16
N GLY A 453 -7.46 -28.20 -2.86
CA GLY A 453 -6.53 -28.36 -1.75
C GLY A 453 -7.15 -28.22 -0.36
N GLY A 454 -6.38 -27.72 0.62
CA GLY A 454 -6.82 -27.68 2.02
C GLY A 454 -6.33 -28.87 2.85
N TYR A 455 -6.89 -29.03 4.05
CA TYR A 455 -6.60 -30.12 4.97
C TYR A 455 -7.82 -30.99 5.25
N TYR A 456 -7.63 -32.30 5.24
CA TYR A 456 -8.60 -33.28 5.71
C TYR A 456 -8.65 -33.35 7.24
N GLU A 457 -9.58 -34.14 7.79
CA GLU A 457 -9.76 -34.34 9.25
C GLU A 457 -8.50 -34.84 9.95
N ASN A 458 -7.66 -35.59 9.26
CA ASN A 458 -6.38 -36.10 9.77
C ASN A 458 -5.22 -35.08 9.66
N ASN A 459 -5.53 -33.82 9.34
CA ASN A 459 -4.59 -32.73 9.12
C ASN A 459 -3.58 -32.95 7.97
N LYS A 460 -3.83 -33.92 7.07
CA LYS A 460 -3.03 -34.09 5.86
C LYS A 460 -3.48 -33.10 4.79
N GLY A 461 -2.51 -32.48 4.13
CA GLY A 461 -2.76 -31.63 2.97
C GLY A 461 -3.38 -32.42 1.81
N SER A 462 -4.32 -31.79 1.11
CA SER A 462 -4.97 -32.34 -0.06
C SER A 462 -4.30 -31.86 -1.35
N LYS A 463 -4.16 -32.76 -2.32
CA LYS A 463 -3.86 -32.41 -3.72
C LYS A 463 -5.12 -32.30 -4.58
N GLU A 464 -6.28 -32.65 -4.07
CA GLU A 464 -7.48 -32.74 -4.90
C GLU A 464 -7.87 -31.37 -5.43
N CYS A 465 -8.21 -31.33 -6.71
CA CYS A 465 -8.86 -30.22 -7.37
C CYS A 465 -10.08 -30.80 -8.09
N MET A 466 -11.27 -30.31 -7.77
CA MET A 466 -12.53 -30.77 -8.36
C MET A 466 -13.18 -29.61 -9.09
N ILE A 467 -13.72 -29.88 -10.27
CA ILE A 467 -14.58 -28.96 -11.00
C ILE A 467 -15.99 -29.51 -10.87
N LEU A 468 -16.85 -28.72 -10.24
CA LEU A 468 -18.26 -29.01 -10.08
C LEU A 468 -19.05 -28.22 -11.11
N GLU A 469 -19.89 -28.91 -11.87
CA GLU A 469 -20.95 -28.27 -12.62
C GLU A 469 -22.15 -28.11 -11.69
N ILE A 470 -22.66 -26.88 -11.58
CA ILE A 470 -23.74 -26.49 -10.67
C ILE A 470 -24.93 -26.02 -11.50
N ASN A 471 -26.04 -26.72 -11.34
CA ASN A 471 -27.34 -26.39 -11.91
C ASN A 471 -28.30 -26.09 -10.76
N GLU A 472 -28.62 -24.80 -10.59
CA GLU A 472 -29.40 -24.27 -9.48
C GLU A 472 -28.82 -24.67 -8.11
N THR A 473 -29.48 -25.60 -7.40
CA THR A 473 -29.06 -26.11 -6.09
C THR A 473 -28.53 -27.54 -6.15
N THR A 474 -28.17 -28.03 -7.34
CA THR A 474 -27.58 -29.35 -7.54
C THR A 474 -26.22 -29.21 -8.18
N ALA A 475 -25.27 -30.03 -7.74
CA ALA A 475 -23.91 -30.02 -8.26
C ALA A 475 -23.43 -31.44 -8.55
N LYS A 476 -22.58 -31.57 -9.57
CA LYS A 476 -21.92 -32.82 -9.94
C LYS A 476 -20.45 -32.53 -10.21
N VAL A 477 -19.57 -33.35 -9.66
CA VAL A 477 -18.15 -33.35 -10.05
C VAL A 477 -18.06 -33.84 -11.49
N VAL A 478 -17.60 -32.96 -12.39
CA VAL A 478 -17.43 -33.25 -13.83
C VAL A 478 -15.99 -33.52 -14.20
N GLU A 479 -15.04 -32.97 -13.44
CA GLU A 479 -13.62 -33.20 -13.64
C GLU A 479 -12.86 -33.19 -12.32
N THR A 480 -11.79 -33.99 -12.24
CA THR A 480 -10.85 -33.99 -11.12
C THR A 480 -9.43 -33.83 -11.63
N LYS A 481 -8.66 -32.98 -10.98
CA LYS A 481 -7.24 -32.72 -11.23
C LYS A 481 -6.47 -32.82 -9.91
N GLN A 482 -5.15 -32.68 -10.00
CA GLN A 482 -4.27 -32.72 -8.84
C GLN A 482 -3.39 -31.47 -8.80
N LEU A 483 -3.29 -30.86 -7.63
CA LEU A 483 -2.32 -29.81 -7.33
C LEU A 483 -0.89 -30.39 -7.32
N PRO A 484 0.14 -29.58 -7.58
CA PRO A 484 1.52 -30.04 -7.55
C PRO A 484 1.91 -30.59 -6.16
N GLN A 485 1.40 -29.95 -5.10
CA GLN A 485 1.75 -30.25 -3.70
C GLN A 485 0.51 -30.37 -2.81
N PRO A 486 0.50 -31.29 -1.83
CA PRO A 486 -0.61 -31.47 -0.89
C PRO A 486 -0.50 -30.46 0.23
N GLU A 487 -1.28 -29.38 0.21
CA GLU A 487 -1.18 -28.35 1.25
C GLU A 487 -2.40 -27.40 1.26
N GLY A 488 -2.63 -26.75 2.40
CA GLY A 488 -3.69 -25.76 2.60
C GLY A 488 -3.34 -24.33 2.19
N PHE A 489 -4.34 -23.46 2.30
CA PHE A 489 -4.27 -22.05 1.90
C PHE A 489 -4.66 -21.16 3.08
N TRP A 490 -3.66 -20.54 3.73
CA TRP A 490 -3.97 -19.49 4.70
C TRP A 490 -4.54 -18.25 4.01
N ASN A 491 -4.07 -17.98 2.79
CA ASN A 491 -4.58 -16.99 1.84
C ASN A 491 -5.53 -17.67 0.84
N ASN A 492 -6.72 -18.07 1.31
CA ASN A 492 -7.69 -18.84 0.53
C ASN A 492 -8.63 -17.98 -0.35
N THR A 493 -8.07 -16.92 -0.96
CA THR A 493 -8.76 -15.99 -1.86
C THR A 493 -8.10 -16.06 -3.25
N PRO A 494 -8.34 -17.16 -4.00
CA PRO A 494 -7.81 -17.26 -5.37
C PRO A 494 -8.43 -16.18 -6.26
N LEU A 495 -7.75 -15.85 -7.36
CA LEU A 495 -8.23 -14.88 -8.34
C LEU A 495 -7.98 -15.34 -9.76
N ILE A 496 -8.71 -14.79 -10.71
CA ILE A 496 -8.46 -14.99 -12.14
C ILE A 496 -7.72 -13.78 -12.68
N TYR A 497 -6.57 -14.01 -13.31
CA TYR A 497 -5.79 -12.98 -13.97
C TYR A 497 -5.13 -13.51 -15.24
N GLN A 498 -5.26 -12.76 -16.33
CA GLN A 498 -4.88 -13.16 -17.69
C GLN A 498 -5.41 -14.55 -18.05
N GLY A 499 -6.65 -14.82 -17.67
CA GLY A 499 -7.32 -16.05 -17.99
C GLY A 499 -6.86 -17.29 -17.20
N ARG A 500 -6.14 -17.10 -16.11
CA ARG A 500 -5.58 -18.19 -15.29
C ARG A 500 -6.03 -18.04 -13.86
N VAL A 501 -6.22 -19.15 -13.15
CA VAL A 501 -6.46 -19.12 -11.70
C VAL A 501 -5.12 -19.01 -11.00
N TRP A 502 -4.98 -18.01 -10.13
CA TRP A 502 -3.83 -17.79 -9.27
C TRP A 502 -4.22 -18.04 -7.82
N ALA A 503 -3.41 -18.80 -7.09
CA ALA A 503 -3.65 -19.11 -5.68
C ALA A 503 -2.34 -19.14 -4.88
N LEU A 504 -2.44 -18.83 -3.58
CA LEU A 504 -1.29 -18.75 -2.67
C LEU A 504 -1.30 -19.90 -1.66
N GLN A 505 -0.52 -20.93 -1.93
CA GLN A 505 -0.44 -22.12 -1.09
C GLN A 505 0.63 -21.95 0.00
N ASN A 506 0.41 -22.57 1.17
CA ASN A 506 1.41 -22.57 2.24
C ASN A 506 2.67 -23.33 1.80
N VAL A 507 3.81 -22.96 2.39
CA VAL A 507 5.12 -23.61 2.17
C VAL A 507 5.56 -24.28 3.46
N VAL A 508 5.72 -25.61 3.44
CA VAL A 508 6.25 -26.37 4.58
C VAL A 508 7.75 -26.10 4.71
N GLN A 509 8.20 -25.72 5.92
CA GLN A 509 9.61 -25.40 6.22
C GLN A 509 10.37 -26.55 6.85
N ASP A 510 9.69 -27.47 7.55
CA ASP A 510 10.35 -28.52 8.31
C ASP A 510 9.65 -29.89 8.20
N ILE A 511 10.34 -30.90 8.72
CA ILE A 511 9.86 -32.29 8.74
C ILE A 511 8.64 -32.51 9.64
N HIS A 512 8.30 -31.52 10.48
CA HIS A 512 7.14 -31.57 11.38
C HIS A 512 5.87 -31.02 10.72
N GLY A 513 5.98 -30.52 9.48
CA GLY A 513 4.85 -29.95 8.75
C GLY A 513 4.57 -28.49 9.10
N ASN A 514 5.48 -27.80 9.79
CA ASN A 514 5.27 -26.38 10.09
C ASN A 514 5.40 -25.55 8.81
N CYS A 515 4.43 -24.66 8.60
CA CYS A 515 4.40 -23.78 7.45
C CYS A 515 5.11 -22.45 7.71
N SER A 516 5.79 -21.95 6.69
CA SER A 516 6.43 -20.64 6.64
C SER A 516 5.44 -19.50 6.88
N GLN A 517 5.86 -18.53 7.69
CA GLN A 517 5.12 -17.28 7.89
C GLN A 517 5.46 -16.22 6.83
N ASP A 518 6.65 -16.31 6.24
CA ASP A 518 7.28 -15.35 5.34
C ASP A 518 7.28 -15.79 3.86
N GLN A 519 6.70 -16.94 3.53
CA GLN A 519 6.68 -17.48 2.16
C GLN A 519 5.30 -18.04 1.78
N ARG A 520 4.95 -17.85 0.52
CA ARG A 520 3.83 -18.52 -0.15
C ARG A 520 4.29 -19.03 -1.50
N ARG A 521 3.83 -20.23 -1.86
CA ARG A 521 3.99 -20.79 -3.20
C ARG A 521 2.86 -20.25 -4.07
N ILE A 522 3.21 -19.77 -5.25
CA ILE A 522 2.19 -19.35 -6.23
C ILE A 522 1.81 -20.58 -7.06
N LEU A 523 0.52 -20.89 -7.09
CA LEU A 523 -0.05 -21.91 -7.96
C LEU A 523 -0.83 -21.24 -9.09
N ILE A 524 -0.61 -21.70 -10.32
CA ILE A 524 -1.23 -21.17 -11.53
C ILE A 524 -1.90 -22.31 -12.27
N PHE A 525 -3.20 -22.20 -12.51
CA PHE A 525 -3.93 -23.11 -13.39
C PHE A 525 -4.18 -22.45 -14.74
N ASP A 526 -3.71 -23.08 -15.81
CA ASP A 526 -3.75 -22.53 -17.18
C ASP A 526 -4.96 -22.99 -18.00
N GLY A 527 -5.94 -23.63 -17.37
CA GLY A 527 -7.09 -24.26 -18.02
C GLY A 527 -6.92 -25.75 -18.25
N GLN A 528 -5.68 -26.27 -18.22
CA GLN A 528 -5.42 -27.69 -18.35
C GLN A 528 -4.65 -28.25 -17.17
N ASN A 529 -3.57 -27.59 -16.77
CA ASN A 529 -2.60 -28.08 -15.80
C ASN A 529 -2.32 -27.05 -14.71
N TRP A 530 -1.96 -27.54 -13.53
CA TRP A 530 -1.41 -26.73 -12.46
C TRP A 530 0.10 -26.60 -12.58
N LYS A 531 0.60 -25.38 -12.42
CA LYS A 531 2.02 -25.05 -12.32
C LYS A 531 2.28 -24.40 -10.97
N SER A 532 3.48 -24.58 -10.45
CA SER A 532 3.96 -23.91 -9.24
C SER A 532 5.20 -23.09 -9.57
N THR A 533 5.25 -21.86 -9.04
CA THR A 533 6.41 -20.97 -9.12
C THR A 533 6.88 -20.57 -7.73
#